data_AF-A0A6M4GWF2-F1
#
_entry.id   AF-A0A6M4GWF2-F1
#
_cell.length_a   1.000
_cell.length_b   1.000
_cell.length_c   1.000
_cell.angle_alpha   90.00
_cell.angle_beta   90.00
_cell.angle_gamma   90.00
#
_symmetry.space_group_name_H-M   'P 1'
#
loop_
_entity.id
_entity.type
_entity.pdbx_description
1 polymer ?
#
loop_
_entity_poly.entity_id
_entity_poly.type
_entity_poly.pdbx_seq_one_letter_code
_entity_poly.pdbx_strand_id
1 'polypeptide(L)'
;MRWNGPWRIALAFVSGIALQLIAATALAQATQPASAAKRLVGTWRLVSITESRRQESRGEKPTGLIYYDDKGNMAVQIMPDRPRAKFAGTSPTPDEARDAILGYTAYFGTYTVDEKLQTVTHNRAGNIDPSGLGDFVRRYEFLSEDKIVLRPLETKGGLTWERVK
;
A
#
# COMPACT_ATOMS: atom_id res chain seq x y z
N MET A 1 40.85 58.88 -56.27
CA MET A 1 39.48 58.53 -56.69
C MET A 1 39.18 57.13 -56.15
N ARG A 2 38.10 56.98 -55.37
CA ARG A 2 37.69 55.74 -54.69
C ARG A 2 37.20 54.70 -55.70
N TRP A 3 37.46 53.40 -55.47
CA TRP A 3 36.39 52.38 -55.44
C TRP A 3 36.85 51.00 -54.90
N ASN A 4 35.91 50.29 -54.26
CA ASN A 4 36.07 49.12 -53.39
C ASN A 4 35.52 47.81 -54.00
N GLY A 5 36.33 46.74 -53.96
CA GLY A 5 35.95 45.32 -53.72
C GLY A 5 35.00 44.58 -54.69
N PRO A 6 34.60 43.32 -54.39
CA PRO A 6 35.23 42.30 -53.53
C PRO A 6 35.28 40.86 -54.13
N TRP A 7 35.96 39.97 -53.40
CA TRP A 7 36.24 38.53 -53.61
C TRP A 7 35.01 37.60 -53.58
N ARG A 8 35.19 36.33 -54.05
CA ARG A 8 34.61 35.01 -53.61
C ARG A 8 34.32 34.09 -54.82
N ILE A 9 34.36 32.75 -54.84
CA ILE A 9 34.64 31.59 -53.96
C ILE A 9 34.81 30.39 -54.92
N ALA A 10 35.70 29.44 -54.62
CA ALA A 10 35.79 28.15 -55.33
C ALA A 10 34.87 27.10 -54.68
N LEU A 11 34.09 26.38 -55.50
CA LEU A 11 33.37 25.17 -55.11
C LEU A 11 34.10 23.93 -55.63
N ALA A 12 34.23 22.90 -54.79
CA ALA A 12 34.39 21.53 -55.24
C ALA A 12 33.58 20.61 -54.33
N PHE A 13 32.56 19.97 -54.91
CA PHE A 13 31.77 18.90 -54.31
C PHE A 13 32.55 17.59 -54.39
N VAL A 14 32.57 16.80 -53.30
CA VAL A 14 32.74 15.34 -53.40
C VAL A 14 31.75 14.66 -52.47
N SER A 15 30.91 13.84 -53.09
CA SER A 15 29.83 13.06 -52.51
C SER A 15 30.36 11.76 -51.88
N GLY A 16 29.79 11.37 -50.74
CA GLY A 16 30.00 10.06 -50.12
C GLY A 16 28.94 9.81 -49.06
N ILE A 17 27.73 9.41 -49.48
CA ILE A 17 26.62 9.09 -48.57
C ILE A 17 26.86 7.70 -47.99
N ALA A 18 27.08 7.65 -46.68
CA ALA A 18 27.25 6.43 -45.90
C ALA A 18 25.93 5.66 -45.75
N LEU A 19 26.00 4.35 -45.96
CA LEU A 19 24.92 3.39 -45.72
C LEU A 19 24.67 3.27 -44.20
N GLN A 20 23.56 3.79 -43.68
CA GLN A 20 23.18 3.59 -42.29
C GLN A 20 22.34 2.30 -42.13
N LEU A 21 22.92 1.32 -41.43
CA LEU A 21 22.20 0.17 -40.88
C LEU A 21 21.27 0.65 -39.75
N ILE A 22 19.96 0.62 -39.98
CA ILE A 22 18.96 0.80 -38.92
C ILE A 22 18.91 -0.53 -38.15
N ALA A 23 19.66 -0.63 -37.06
CA ALA A 23 19.48 -1.69 -36.08
C ALA A 23 18.20 -1.42 -35.30
N ALA A 24 17.11 -2.11 -35.64
CA ALA A 24 15.88 -2.11 -34.86
C ALA A 24 16.09 -2.88 -33.55
N THR A 25 16.57 -2.22 -32.50
CA THR A 25 16.48 -2.73 -31.14
C THR A 25 15.06 -2.54 -30.64
N ALA A 26 14.21 -3.53 -30.89
CA ALA A 26 12.98 -3.71 -30.13
C ALA A 26 13.39 -4.05 -28.68
N LEU A 27 13.56 -3.02 -27.85
CA LEU A 27 13.64 -3.17 -26.40
C LEU A 27 12.31 -3.78 -25.97
N ALA A 28 12.34 -5.06 -25.61
CA ALA A 28 11.30 -5.66 -24.81
C ALA A 28 11.09 -4.74 -23.60
N GLN A 29 9.98 -4.00 -23.58
CA GLN A 29 9.53 -3.30 -22.40
C GLN A 29 9.11 -4.37 -21.40
N ALA A 30 10.08 -4.91 -20.66
CA ALA A 30 9.80 -5.66 -19.46
C ALA A 30 8.92 -4.75 -18.59
N THR A 31 7.66 -5.15 -18.41
CA THR A 31 6.72 -4.42 -17.55
C THR A 31 7.38 -4.34 -16.18
N GLN A 32 7.87 -3.15 -15.82
CA GLN A 32 8.38 -2.89 -14.47
C GLN A 32 7.25 -3.33 -13.51
N PRO A 33 7.53 -4.20 -12.53
CA PRO A 33 6.50 -4.61 -11.58
C PRO A 33 5.90 -3.34 -10.96
N ALA A 34 4.57 -3.30 -10.87
CA ALA A 34 3.90 -2.16 -10.27
C ALA A 34 4.50 -1.90 -8.89
N SER A 35 4.77 -0.63 -8.56
CA SER A 35 5.32 -0.24 -7.26
C SER A 35 4.50 -0.85 -6.12
N ALA A 36 5.13 -1.19 -5.00
CA ALA A 36 4.43 -1.81 -3.87
C ALA A 36 3.27 -0.92 -3.38
N ALA A 37 3.46 0.40 -3.46
CA ALA A 37 2.41 1.38 -3.22
C ALA A 37 1.20 1.18 -4.14
N LYS A 38 1.40 1.01 -5.45
CA LYS A 38 0.30 0.72 -6.40
C LYS A 38 -0.35 -0.63 -6.13
N ARG A 39 0.43 -1.65 -5.77
CA ARG A 39 -0.10 -2.99 -5.46
C ARG A 39 -0.92 -3.03 -4.17
N LEU A 40 -0.62 -2.18 -3.19
CA LEU A 40 -1.38 -2.07 -1.94
C LEU A 40 -2.79 -1.51 -2.14
N VAL A 41 -2.97 -0.61 -3.12
CA VAL A 41 -4.27 0.02 -3.40
C VAL A 41 -5.35 -1.04 -3.63
N GLY A 42 -6.49 -0.85 -2.97
CA GLY A 42 -7.64 -1.73 -3.01
C GLY A 42 -8.19 -2.08 -1.62
N THR A 43 -9.20 -2.94 -1.61
CA THR A 43 -9.82 -3.48 -0.40
C THR A 43 -9.37 -4.91 -0.19
N TRP A 44 -9.09 -5.26 1.06
CA TRP A 44 -8.57 -6.56 1.44
C TRP A 44 -9.34 -7.11 2.63
N ARG A 45 -9.75 -8.37 2.54
CA ARG A 45 -10.44 -9.12 3.58
C ARG A 45 -9.46 -9.94 4.40
N LEU A 46 -9.65 -9.96 5.71
CA LEU A 46 -8.83 -10.76 6.63
C LEU A 46 -9.02 -12.25 6.34
N VAL A 47 -7.91 -12.98 6.23
CA VAL A 47 -7.89 -14.44 6.07
C VAL A 47 -7.47 -15.11 7.37
N SER A 48 -6.40 -14.62 7.99
CA SER A 48 -5.87 -15.22 9.22
C SER A 48 -5.04 -14.22 10.03
N ILE A 49 -4.90 -14.52 11.32
CA ILE A 49 -3.97 -13.85 12.23
C ILE A 49 -3.11 -14.92 12.87
N THR A 50 -1.79 -14.79 12.80
CA THR A 50 -0.84 -15.66 13.50
C THR A 50 -0.27 -14.95 14.72
N GLU A 51 0.02 -15.69 15.78
CA GLU A 51 0.70 -15.22 17.01
C GLU A 51 0.13 -13.90 17.57
N SER A 52 -1.21 -13.85 17.70
CA SER A 52 -1.91 -12.67 18.20
C SER A 52 -1.92 -12.64 19.72
N ARG A 53 -1.37 -11.58 20.32
CA ARG A 53 -1.57 -11.26 21.76
C ARG A 53 -3.05 -11.05 22.13
N ARG A 54 -3.93 -10.87 21.14
CA ARG A 54 -5.38 -10.62 21.32
C ARG A 54 -6.24 -11.83 20.98
N GLN A 55 -5.64 -13.01 20.78
CA GLN A 55 -6.38 -14.20 20.32
C GLN A 55 -7.60 -14.51 21.20
N GLU A 56 -7.43 -14.54 22.52
CA GLU A 56 -8.54 -14.79 23.47
C GLU A 56 -9.71 -13.81 23.29
N SER A 57 -9.41 -12.51 23.18
CA SER A 57 -10.44 -11.48 23.00
C SER A 57 -11.07 -11.45 21.60
N ARG A 58 -10.37 -12.01 20.59
CA ARG A 58 -10.78 -11.96 19.19
C ARG A 58 -11.56 -13.19 18.76
N GLY A 59 -11.32 -14.33 19.39
CA GLY A 59 -11.79 -15.64 18.96
C GLY A 59 -10.94 -16.22 17.82
N GLU A 60 -11.38 -17.33 17.25
CA GLU A 60 -10.57 -18.16 16.33
C GLU A 60 -10.53 -17.60 14.91
N LYS A 61 -11.64 -17.04 14.42
CA LYS A 61 -11.85 -16.63 13.03
C LYS A 61 -12.45 -15.22 12.94
N PRO A 62 -11.75 -14.19 13.45
CA PRO A 62 -12.23 -12.82 13.37
C PRO A 62 -12.40 -12.39 11.90
N THR A 63 -13.37 -11.51 11.65
CA THR A 63 -13.62 -10.93 10.32
C THR A 63 -13.03 -9.53 10.26
N GLY A 64 -12.43 -9.15 9.13
CA GLY A 64 -11.87 -7.81 8.99
C GLY A 64 -11.75 -7.34 7.56
N LEU A 65 -11.67 -6.01 7.42
CA LEU A 65 -11.37 -5.31 6.19
C LEU A 65 -10.26 -4.32 6.44
N ILE A 66 -9.33 -4.23 5.51
CA ILE A 66 -8.38 -3.14 5.39
C ILE A 66 -8.46 -2.59 3.97
N TYR A 67 -8.42 -1.28 3.82
CA TYR A 67 -8.35 -0.67 2.51
C TYR A 67 -7.23 0.37 2.45
N TYR A 68 -6.69 0.53 1.25
CA TYR A 68 -5.74 1.57 0.86
C TYR A 68 -6.28 2.20 -0.41
N ASP A 69 -6.44 3.52 -0.45
CA ASP A 69 -6.79 4.21 -1.69
C ASP A 69 -5.54 4.77 -2.40
N ASP A 70 -5.75 5.24 -3.64
CA ASP A 70 -4.71 5.84 -4.48
C ASP A 70 -4.35 7.28 -4.08
N LYS A 71 -5.07 7.85 -3.10
CA LYS A 71 -4.84 9.18 -2.53
C LYS A 71 -4.01 9.13 -1.25
N GLY A 72 -3.62 7.94 -0.79
CA GLY A 72 -2.80 7.75 0.39
C GLY A 72 -3.59 7.60 1.69
N ASN A 73 -4.91 7.37 1.65
CA ASN A 73 -5.73 7.09 2.82
C ASN A 73 -5.82 5.58 3.08
N MET A 74 -5.99 5.22 4.35
CA MET A 74 -6.22 3.85 4.77
C MET A 74 -7.14 3.78 5.98
N ALA A 75 -7.89 2.68 6.09
CA ALA A 75 -8.52 2.28 7.33
C ALA A 75 -8.52 0.77 7.50
N VAL A 76 -8.56 0.31 8.75
CA VAL A 76 -8.72 -1.10 9.07
C VAL A 76 -9.80 -1.27 10.13
N GLN A 77 -10.58 -2.33 9.96
CA GLN A 77 -11.52 -2.81 10.95
C GLN A 77 -11.36 -4.32 11.10
N ILE A 78 -11.28 -4.80 12.34
CA ILE A 78 -11.30 -6.23 12.64
C ILE A 78 -12.26 -6.45 13.79
N MET A 79 -13.29 -7.26 13.51
CA MET A 79 -14.33 -7.65 14.42
C MET A 79 -14.02 -9.03 15.01
N PRO A 80 -14.15 -9.22 16.33
CA PRO A 80 -14.01 -10.53 16.94
C PRO A 80 -15.17 -11.46 16.52
N ASP A 81 -14.93 -12.76 16.47
CA ASP A 81 -15.94 -13.79 16.14
C ASP A 81 -16.57 -14.45 17.39
N ARG A 82 -16.25 -13.95 18.58
CA ARG A 82 -16.94 -14.36 19.81
C ARG A 82 -18.39 -13.85 19.85
N PRO A 83 -19.29 -14.52 20.61
CA PRO A 83 -20.62 -14.00 20.90
C PRO A 83 -20.56 -12.62 21.56
N ARG A 84 -21.43 -11.71 21.12
CA ARG A 84 -21.63 -10.37 21.67
C ARG A 84 -23.11 -10.06 21.77
N ALA A 85 -23.53 -9.44 22.86
CA ALA A 85 -24.93 -9.08 23.06
C ALA A 85 -25.34 -7.93 22.12
N LYS A 86 -26.61 -7.93 21.69
CA LYS A 86 -27.22 -6.73 21.10
C LYS A 86 -27.47 -5.72 22.22
N PHE A 87 -27.43 -4.44 21.88
CA PHE A 87 -27.83 -3.40 22.83
C PHE A 87 -29.33 -3.53 23.13
N ALA A 88 -29.68 -3.50 24.41
CA ALA A 88 -31.06 -3.58 24.85
C ALA A 88 -31.87 -2.32 24.52
N GLY A 89 -31.20 -1.17 24.39
CA GLY A 89 -31.81 0.12 24.08
C GLY A 89 -31.10 0.87 22.96
N THR A 90 -31.54 2.10 22.70
CA THR A 90 -30.95 2.99 21.69
C THR A 90 -29.51 3.41 22.01
N SER A 91 -29.18 3.48 23.30
CA SER A 91 -27.83 3.76 23.79
C SER A 91 -27.34 2.56 24.59
N PRO A 92 -26.10 2.10 24.39
CA PRO A 92 -25.54 1.00 25.16
C PRO A 92 -25.30 1.41 26.61
N THR A 93 -25.49 0.46 27.53
CA THR A 93 -24.93 0.52 28.88
C THR A 93 -23.39 0.47 28.82
N PRO A 94 -22.68 0.88 29.90
CA PRO A 94 -21.22 0.77 29.95
C PRO A 94 -20.69 -0.65 29.68
N ASP A 95 -21.38 -1.68 30.20
CA ASP A 95 -20.99 -3.07 30.00
C ASP A 95 -21.20 -3.53 28.55
N GLU A 96 -22.33 -3.14 27.93
CA GLU A 96 -22.59 -3.40 26.51
C GLU A 96 -21.57 -2.70 25.60
N ALA A 97 -21.21 -1.44 25.91
CA ALA A 97 -20.20 -0.70 25.16
C ALA A 97 -18.81 -1.36 25.29
N ARG A 98 -18.44 -1.78 26.50
CA ARG A 98 -17.20 -2.53 26.75
C ARG A 98 -17.19 -3.85 25.99
N ASP A 99 -18.30 -4.60 26.01
CA ASP A 99 -18.43 -5.84 25.26
C ASP A 99 -18.36 -5.62 23.74
N ALA A 100 -18.93 -4.54 23.22
CA ALA A 100 -18.86 -4.23 21.80
C ALA A 100 -17.42 -3.95 21.32
N ILE A 101 -16.63 -3.27 22.15
CA ILE A 101 -15.25 -2.83 21.83
C ILE A 101 -14.22 -3.92 22.11
N LEU A 102 -14.44 -4.79 23.11
CA LEU A 102 -13.49 -5.82 23.51
C LEU A 102 -13.19 -6.79 22.35
N GLY A 103 -11.93 -6.82 21.93
CA GLY A 103 -11.45 -7.63 20.80
C GLY A 103 -11.56 -6.93 19.44
N TYR A 104 -12.29 -5.81 19.36
CA TYR A 104 -12.41 -5.02 18.14
C TYR A 104 -11.12 -4.24 17.87
N THR A 105 -10.88 -3.90 16.61
CA THR A 105 -9.80 -3.01 16.21
C THR A 105 -10.30 -2.12 15.09
N ALA A 106 -10.19 -0.82 15.30
CA ALA A 106 -10.53 0.19 14.31
C ALA A 106 -9.52 1.33 14.39
N TYR A 107 -8.94 1.68 13.25
CA TYR A 107 -8.18 2.92 13.09
C TYR A 107 -8.15 3.32 11.62
N PHE A 108 -7.89 4.61 11.38
CA PHE A 108 -7.78 5.18 10.05
C PHE A 108 -6.77 6.32 10.01
N GLY A 109 -6.38 6.72 8.81
CA GLY A 109 -5.49 7.84 8.57
C GLY A 109 -4.86 7.72 7.19
N THR A 110 -3.59 8.10 7.08
CA THR A 110 -2.81 7.97 5.85
C THR A 110 -1.82 6.81 5.92
N TYR A 111 -1.16 6.52 4.81
CA TYR A 111 -0.05 5.57 4.79
C TYR A 111 1.10 6.03 3.92
N THR A 112 2.29 5.55 4.26
CA THR A 112 3.50 5.70 3.45
C THR A 112 4.16 4.34 3.24
N VAL A 113 4.83 4.16 2.10
CA VAL A 113 5.46 2.89 1.73
C VAL A 113 6.95 3.13 1.55
N ASP A 114 7.76 2.35 2.25
CA ASP A 114 9.20 2.25 2.03
C ASP A 114 9.50 0.91 1.35
N GLU A 115 9.81 0.96 0.05
CA GLU A 115 10.09 -0.24 -0.74
C GLU A 115 11.46 -0.86 -0.43
N LYS A 116 12.42 -0.06 0.03
CA LYS A 116 13.75 -0.54 0.38
C LYS A 116 13.70 -1.34 1.68
N LEU A 117 12.91 -0.87 2.65
CA LEU A 117 12.72 -1.52 3.94
C LEU A 117 11.57 -2.56 3.92
N GLN A 118 10.82 -2.64 2.81
CA GLN A 118 9.62 -3.46 2.65
C GLN A 118 8.60 -3.20 3.75
N THR A 119 8.36 -1.93 4.07
CA THR A 119 7.41 -1.50 5.09
C THR A 119 6.32 -0.60 4.56
N VAL A 120 5.16 -0.68 5.20
CA VAL A 120 4.09 0.30 5.13
C VAL A 120 3.89 0.89 6.52
N THR A 121 3.93 2.21 6.62
CA THR A 121 3.64 2.94 7.86
C THR A 121 2.21 3.43 7.79
N HIS A 122 1.40 3.06 8.78
CA HIS A 122 0.05 3.60 8.92
C HIS A 122 0.14 4.81 9.86
N ASN A 123 -0.11 6.01 9.35
CA ASN A 123 -0.14 7.23 10.16
C ASN A 123 -1.55 7.40 10.74
N ARG A 124 -1.77 6.89 11.96
CA ARG A 124 -3.10 6.77 12.56
C ARG A 124 -3.59 8.12 13.08
N ALA A 125 -4.53 8.72 12.35
CA ALA A 125 -5.20 9.96 12.71
C ALA A 125 -6.39 9.72 13.66
N GLY A 126 -7.03 8.56 13.57
CA GLY A 126 -8.06 8.11 14.49
C GLY A 126 -7.84 6.65 14.89
N ASN A 127 -8.12 6.32 16.14
CA ASN A 127 -8.01 4.97 16.70
C ASN A 127 -9.05 4.77 17.80
N ILE A 128 -9.62 3.56 17.89
CA ILE A 128 -10.57 3.19 18.94
C ILE A 128 -9.95 3.31 20.35
N ASP A 129 -8.63 3.08 20.44
CA ASP A 129 -7.82 3.33 21.62
C ASP A 129 -6.98 4.59 21.37
N PRO A 130 -7.25 5.72 22.06
CA PRO A 130 -6.53 6.97 21.87
C PRO A 130 -5.01 6.85 22.08
N SER A 131 -4.54 5.87 22.86
CA SER A 131 -3.10 5.63 23.05
C SER A 131 -2.42 5.10 21.78
N GLY A 132 -3.19 4.61 20.81
CA GLY A 132 -2.69 4.08 19.55
C GLY A 132 -2.67 5.09 18.40
N LEU A 133 -2.60 6.39 18.66
CA LEU A 133 -2.40 7.40 17.61
C LEU A 133 -0.95 7.40 17.09
N GLY A 134 -0.75 8.03 15.93
CA GLY A 134 0.57 8.14 15.30
C GLY A 134 0.99 6.91 14.52
N ASP A 135 2.30 6.77 14.31
CA ASP A 135 2.85 5.80 13.36
C ASP A 135 2.70 4.36 13.83
N PHE A 136 2.41 3.48 12.87
CA PHE A 136 2.42 2.04 13.07
C PHE A 136 3.02 1.35 11.86
N VAL A 137 4.24 0.86 12.03
CA VAL A 137 5.03 0.31 10.94
C VAL A 137 4.76 -1.18 10.80
N ARG A 138 4.50 -1.61 9.56
CA ARG A 138 4.31 -3.01 9.23
C ARG A 138 5.23 -3.43 8.11
N ARG A 139 5.91 -4.55 8.27
CA ARG A 139 6.51 -5.26 7.14
C ARG A 139 5.41 -5.84 6.26
N TYR A 140 5.50 -5.65 4.96
CA TYR A 140 4.60 -6.27 4.00
C TYR A 140 5.29 -7.39 3.22
N GLU A 141 4.53 -8.39 2.84
CA GLU A 141 4.98 -9.47 1.96
C GLU A 141 3.82 -9.87 1.04
N PHE A 142 3.99 -9.68 -0.27
CA PHE A 142 3.01 -10.14 -1.24
C PHE A 142 3.24 -11.64 -1.51
N LEU A 143 2.27 -12.47 -1.13
CA LEU A 143 2.29 -13.91 -1.44
C LEU A 143 1.77 -14.19 -2.86
N SER A 144 0.94 -13.28 -3.39
CA SER A 144 0.46 -13.25 -4.78
C SER A 144 -0.09 -11.85 -5.08
N GLU A 145 -0.67 -11.62 -6.26
CA GLU A 145 -1.36 -10.35 -6.58
C GLU A 145 -2.55 -10.04 -5.66
N ASP A 146 -3.21 -11.10 -5.18
CA ASP A 146 -4.45 -11.01 -4.39
C ASP A 146 -4.22 -11.42 -2.94
N LYS A 147 -2.99 -11.64 -2.48
CA LYS A 147 -2.72 -12.05 -1.09
C LYS A 147 -1.48 -11.38 -0.52
N ILE A 148 -1.63 -10.77 0.64
CA ILE A 148 -0.58 -10.02 1.34
C ILE A 148 -0.52 -10.40 2.81
N VAL A 149 0.66 -10.43 3.39
CA VAL A 149 0.88 -10.54 4.83
C VAL A 149 1.42 -9.21 5.35
N LEU A 150 0.79 -8.69 6.42
CA LEU A 150 1.23 -7.50 7.14
C LEU A 150 1.66 -7.88 8.56
N ARG A 151 2.92 -7.62 8.91
CA ARG A 151 3.50 -7.94 10.22
C ARG A 151 3.91 -6.67 10.96
N PRO A 152 3.33 -6.34 12.13
CA PRO A 152 3.84 -5.27 12.98
C PRO A 152 5.30 -5.50 13.31
N LEU A 153 6.11 -4.43 13.39
CA LEU A 153 7.52 -4.58 13.75
C LEU A 153 7.72 -4.96 15.21
N GLU A 154 6.76 -4.64 16.08
CA GLU A 154 6.84 -4.83 17.53
C GLU A 154 6.35 -6.21 17.99
N THR A 155 5.82 -7.04 17.08
CA THR A 155 5.24 -8.35 17.41
C THR A 155 5.65 -9.42 16.41
N LYS A 156 5.72 -10.67 16.86
CA LYS A 156 6.00 -11.82 15.98
C LYS A 156 4.81 -12.20 15.08
N GLY A 157 3.60 -11.76 15.42
CA GLY A 157 2.38 -12.07 14.68
C GLY A 157 2.25 -11.40 13.32
N GLY A 158 1.46 -12.02 12.44
CA GLY A 158 1.17 -11.54 11.09
C GLY A 158 -0.32 -11.62 10.77
N LEU A 159 -0.78 -10.71 9.92
CA LEU A 159 -2.15 -10.71 9.41
C LEU A 159 -2.10 -11.00 7.92
N THR A 160 -2.74 -12.09 7.50
CA THR A 160 -2.89 -12.43 6.09
C THR A 160 -4.19 -11.84 5.57
N TRP A 161 -4.11 -11.15 4.46
CA TRP A 161 -5.24 -10.50 3.80
C TRP A 161 -5.35 -10.97 2.35
N GLU A 162 -6.58 -11.06 1.87
CA GLU A 162 -6.91 -11.42 0.50
C GLU A 162 -7.69 -10.28 -0.16
N ARG A 163 -7.35 -9.94 -1.39
CA ARG A 163 -7.99 -8.86 -2.14
C ARG A 163 -9.47 -9.17 -2.37
N VAL A 164 -10.32 -8.18 -2.16
CA VAL A 164 -11.74 -8.26 -2.55
C VAL A 164 -11.83 -8.03 -4.05
N LYS A 165 -12.51 -8.94 -4.75
CA LYS A 165 -12.74 -8.88 -6.19
C LYS A 165 -14.04 -8.15 -6.52
#